data_AF-A0A6A8DB05-F1
#
_entry.id   AF-A0A6A8DB05-F1
#
_cell.length_a   1.000
_cell.length_b   1.000
_cell.length_c   1.000
_cell.angle_alpha   90.00
_cell.angle_beta   90.00
_cell.angle_gamma   90.00
#
_symmetry.space_group_name_H-M   'P 1'
#
loop_
_entity.id
_entity.type
_entity.pdbx_description
1 polymer ?
#
loop_
_entity_poly.entity_id
_entity_poly.type
_entity_poly.pdbx_seq_one_letter_code
_entity_poly.pdbx_strand_id
1 'polypeptide(L)'
;MDTMGRHVIAEMWDCNIDKLNDVGLIEQIFVNAALKAGAEIREVAFHKFAPYGVSGVVIISESHLTIHSFPEHGYASIDVYTCGDIIDPNVATDFIAESLESQKCEKVEVPRGMGPVDVKQFNAL
;
A
#
# COMPACT_ATOMS: atom_id res chain seq x y z
N MET A 1 -23.61 -0.43 9.49
CA MET A 1 -22.24 -0.32 8.94
C MET A 1 -22.29 0.78 7.93
N ASP A 2 -21.45 1.78 8.12
CA ASP A 2 -21.16 2.77 7.08
C ASP A 2 -20.36 2.05 5.98
N THR A 3 -20.72 2.27 4.72
CA THR A 3 -20.01 1.68 3.58
C THR A 3 -18.82 2.52 3.14
N MET A 4 -18.65 3.71 3.73
CA MET A 4 -17.60 4.64 3.39
C MET A 4 -16.21 4.08 3.68
N GLY A 5 -15.33 4.19 2.69
CA GLY A 5 -13.90 3.99 2.89
C GLY A 5 -13.06 4.77 1.88
N ARG A 6 -11.76 4.84 2.14
CA ARG A 6 -10.79 5.60 1.35
C ARG A 6 -9.70 4.67 0.90
N HIS A 7 -9.51 4.57 -0.42
CA HIS A 7 -8.57 3.65 -1.03
C HIS A 7 -7.50 4.42 -1.80
N VAL A 8 -6.28 4.43 -1.26
CA VAL A 8 -5.12 5.01 -1.96
C VAL A 8 -4.48 3.91 -2.80
N ILE A 9 -4.35 4.15 -4.10
CA ILE A 9 -3.58 3.34 -5.04
C ILE A 9 -2.32 4.14 -5.35
N ALA A 10 -1.15 3.55 -5.12
CA ALA A 10 0.14 4.22 -5.23
C ALA A 10 1.14 3.42 -6.07
N GLU A 11 1.83 4.15 -6.95
CA GLU A 11 2.93 3.70 -7.79
C GLU A 11 4.23 4.29 -7.23
N MET A 12 5.14 3.45 -6.77
CA MET A 12 6.41 3.87 -6.18
C MET A 12 7.58 3.46 -7.07
N TRP A 13 8.40 4.44 -7.46
CA TRP A 13 9.50 4.30 -8.39
C TRP A 13 10.84 4.69 -7.76
N ASP A 14 11.91 4.15 -8.34
CA ASP A 14 13.28 4.33 -7.90
C ASP A 14 13.47 3.96 -6.42
N CYS A 15 12.78 2.90 -5.98
CA CYS A 15 12.89 2.36 -4.63
C CYS A 15 14.22 1.63 -4.44
N ASN A 16 14.59 1.42 -3.18
CA ASN A 16 15.74 0.60 -2.83
C ASN A 16 15.50 -0.88 -3.18
N ILE A 17 16.27 -1.39 -4.15
CA ILE A 17 16.11 -2.74 -4.70
C ILE A 17 16.32 -3.86 -3.66
N ASP A 18 17.21 -3.65 -2.69
CA ASP A 18 17.48 -4.63 -1.65
C ASP A 18 16.28 -4.75 -0.71
N LYS A 19 15.66 -3.60 -0.37
CA LYS A 19 14.44 -3.58 0.43
C LYS A 19 13.26 -4.21 -0.30
N LEU A 20 13.11 -3.91 -1.60
CA LEU A 20 12.03 -4.49 -2.42
C LEU A 20 12.11 -6.03 -2.52
N ASN A 21 13.29 -6.62 -2.29
CA ASN A 21 13.52 -8.06 -2.38
C ASN A 21 13.62 -8.75 -1.01
N ASP A 22 13.43 -8.03 0.09
CA ASP A 22 13.46 -8.58 1.45
C ASP A 22 12.03 -8.70 1.99
N VAL A 23 11.51 -9.93 1.97
CA VAL A 23 10.14 -10.23 2.42
C VAL A 23 9.94 -9.95 3.91
N GLY A 24 10.94 -10.18 4.75
CA GLY A 24 10.82 -9.94 6.19
C GLY A 24 10.80 -8.45 6.50
N LEU A 25 11.62 -7.67 5.80
CA LEU A 25 11.60 -6.21 5.91
C LEU A 25 10.29 -5.63 5.40
N ILE A 26 9.80 -6.07 4.24
CA ILE A 26 8.53 -5.59 3.68
C ILE A 26 7.37 -5.90 4.62
N GLU A 27 7.29 -7.12 5.15
CA GLU A 27 6.27 -7.48 6.14
C GLU A 27 6.30 -6.52 7.34
N GLN A 28 7.49 -6.26 7.89
CA GLN A 28 7.67 -5.35 9.01
C GLN A 28 7.25 -3.91 8.66
N ILE A 29 7.60 -3.42 7.47
CA ILE A 29 7.19 -2.08 6.98
C ILE A 29 5.68 -1.98 6.93
N PHE A 30 4.99 -2.97 6.34
CA PHE A 30 3.54 -2.94 6.17
C PHE A 30 2.77 -3.08 7.48
N VAL A 31 3.24 -3.92 8.40
CA VAL A 31 2.69 -4.01 9.76
C VAL A 31 2.84 -2.67 10.48
N ASN A 32 4.02 -2.05 10.43
CA ASN A 32 4.25 -0.74 11.05
C ASN A 32 3.41 0.36 10.39
N ALA A 33 3.20 0.30 9.07
CA ALA A 33 2.34 1.25 8.35
C ALA A 33 0.89 1.19 8.85
N ALA A 34 0.34 -0.02 8.97
CA ALA A 34 -1.00 -0.24 9.51
C ALA A 34 -1.12 0.29 10.94
N LEU A 35 -0.16 -0.05 11.82
CA LEU A 35 -0.16 0.42 13.21
C LEU A 35 -0.02 1.95 13.31
N LYS A 36 0.81 2.57 12.46
CA LYS A 36 1.02 4.02 12.42
C LYS A 36 -0.22 4.78 11.94
N ALA A 37 -0.98 4.18 11.03
CA ALA A 37 -2.28 4.70 10.63
C ALA A 37 -3.38 4.50 11.70
N GLY A 38 -3.10 3.74 12.77
CA GLY A 38 -4.07 3.42 13.82
C GLY A 38 -5.02 2.28 13.46
N ALA A 39 -4.67 1.46 12.46
CA ALA A 39 -5.48 0.34 12.05
C ALA A 39 -5.28 -0.89 12.95
N GLU A 40 -6.35 -1.66 13.13
CA GLU A 40 -6.32 -2.95 13.83
C GLU A 40 -6.03 -4.08 12.83
N ILE A 41 -4.91 -4.77 13.01
CA ILE A 41 -4.47 -5.88 12.14
C ILE A 41 -5.24 -7.16 12.49
N ARG A 42 -5.69 -7.87 11.45
CA ARG A 42 -6.39 -9.16 11.54
C ARG A 42 -5.52 -10.32 11.07
N GLU A 43 -4.82 -10.15 9.95
CA GLU A 43 -4.00 -11.19 9.34
C GLU A 43 -2.88 -10.55 8.51
N VAL A 44 -1.77 -11.28 8.38
CA VAL A 44 -0.57 -10.85 7.66
C VAL A 44 -0.10 -12.02 6.81
N ALA A 45 0.10 -11.80 5.51
CA ALA A 45 0.59 -12.83 4.61
C ALA A 45 1.51 -12.22 3.54
N PHE A 46 2.74 -12.75 3.45
CA PHE A 46 3.75 -12.31 2.49
C PHE A 46 4.38 -13.51 1.78
N HIS A 47 4.68 -13.35 0.50
CA HIS A 47 5.30 -14.35 -0.34
C HIS A 47 6.43 -13.75 -1.16
N LYS A 48 7.60 -14.35 -1.08
CA LYS A 48 8.75 -14.03 -1.93
C LYS A 48 8.77 -14.94 -3.15
N PHE A 49 8.86 -14.35 -4.34
CA PHE A 49 8.99 -15.08 -5.60
C PHE A 49 10.46 -15.32 -5.95
N ALA A 50 10.67 -16.26 -6.87
CA ALA A 50 11.96 -16.53 -7.49
C ALA A 50 11.95 -16.03 -8.94
N PRO A 51 13.01 -15.34 -9.41
CA PRO A 51 14.25 -15.03 -8.68
C PRO A 51 14.13 -13.84 -7.71
N TYR A 52 13.17 -12.94 -7.90
CA TYR A 52 12.98 -11.72 -7.10
C TYR A 52 11.50 -11.41 -6.91
N GLY A 53 11.22 -10.43 -6.05
CA GLY A 53 9.90 -9.83 -5.89
C GLY A 53 9.12 -10.41 -4.72
N VAL A 54 8.23 -9.59 -4.19
CA VAL A 54 7.41 -9.89 -3.02
C VAL A 54 5.98 -9.47 -3.32
N SER A 55 5.03 -10.32 -2.99
CA SER A 55 3.62 -9.91 -2.83
C SER A 55 3.20 -10.11 -1.39
N GLY A 56 2.42 -9.19 -0.87
CA GLY A 56 1.84 -9.39 0.45
C GLY A 56 0.69 -8.49 0.79
N VAL A 57 0.04 -8.86 1.88
CA VAL A 57 -1.16 -8.22 2.40
C VAL A 57 -1.12 -8.16 3.92
N VAL A 58 -1.54 -7.02 4.45
CA VAL A 58 -1.95 -6.86 5.85
C VAL A 58 -3.45 -6.61 5.83
N ILE A 59 -4.22 -7.59 6.29
CA ILE A 59 -5.67 -7.47 6.44
C ILE A 59 -5.92 -6.69 7.73
N ILE A 60 -6.70 -5.62 7.63
CA ILE A 60 -7.14 -4.80 8.76
C ILE A 60 -8.66 -4.89 8.90
N SER A 61 -9.25 -4.31 9.95
CA SER A 61 -10.71 -4.32 10.15
C SER A 61 -11.46 -3.78 8.92
N GLU A 62 -12.04 -4.70 8.14
CA GLU A 62 -12.87 -4.48 6.94
C GLU A 62 -12.14 -3.93 5.69
N SER A 63 -10.80 -3.91 5.66
CA SER A 63 -10.02 -3.45 4.51
C SER A 63 -8.59 -4.04 4.49
N HIS A 64 -7.62 -3.42 3.80
CA HIS A 64 -6.27 -4.00 3.62
C HIS A 64 -5.18 -2.98 3.24
N LEU A 65 -3.93 -3.37 3.47
CA LEU A 65 -2.75 -2.81 2.83
C LEU A 65 -2.09 -3.90 1.98
N THR A 66 -1.76 -3.67 0.71
CA THR A 66 -1.10 -4.65 -0.17
C THR A 66 0.09 -4.07 -0.91
N ILE A 67 1.01 -4.95 -1.29
CA ILE A 67 2.17 -4.63 -2.12
C ILE A 67 2.45 -5.72 -3.14
N HIS A 68 2.87 -5.30 -4.33
CA HIS A 68 3.61 -6.12 -5.28
C HIS A 68 4.91 -5.40 -5.65
N SER A 69 6.06 -6.00 -5.36
CA SER A 69 7.37 -5.43 -5.67
C SER A 69 8.02 -6.08 -6.90
N PHE A 70 8.72 -5.24 -7.66
CA PHE A 70 9.52 -5.59 -8.84
C PHE A 70 10.93 -5.01 -8.66
N PRO A 71 11.79 -5.65 -7.86
CA PRO A 71 13.13 -5.15 -7.54
C PRO A 71 13.98 -4.82 -8.76
N GLU A 72 13.87 -5.60 -9.82
CA GLU A 72 14.56 -5.42 -11.11
C GLU A 72 14.20 -4.10 -11.82
N HIS A 73 13.12 -3.45 -11.39
CA HIS A 73 12.64 -2.17 -11.92
C HIS A 73 12.66 -1.06 -10.86
N GLY A 74 13.14 -1.33 -9.64
CA GLY A 74 13.06 -0.38 -8.53
C GLY A 74 11.62 0.06 -8.24
N TYR A 75 10.65 -0.82 -8.49
CA TYR A 75 9.23 -0.48 -8.54
C TYR A 75 8.40 -1.29 -7.52
N ALA A 76 7.39 -0.65 -6.94
CA ALA A 76 6.34 -1.30 -6.17
C ALA A 76 4.98 -0.67 -6.47
N SER A 77 3.97 -1.52 -6.69
CA SER A 77 2.56 -1.13 -6.64
C SER A 77 2.00 -1.40 -5.25
N ILE A 78 1.28 -0.43 -4.71
CA ILE A 78 0.81 -0.45 -3.33
C ILE A 78 -0.64 0.02 -3.26
N ASP A 79 -1.44 -0.70 -2.50
CA ASP A 79 -2.81 -0.31 -2.17
C ASP A 79 -2.92 -0.12 -0.65
N VAL A 80 -3.52 0.99 -0.23
CA VAL A 80 -3.86 1.25 1.17
C VAL A 80 -5.34 1.58 1.23
N TYR A 81 -6.14 0.59 1.62
CA TYR A 81 -7.57 0.72 1.78
C TYR A 81 -7.94 0.75 3.27
N THR A 82 -8.66 1.77 3.70
CA THR A 82 -9.16 1.94 5.07
C THR A 82 -10.68 2.22 5.05
N CYS A 83 -11.39 1.75 6.08
CA CYS A 83 -12.81 2.03 6.27
C CYS A 83 -13.02 3.20 7.25
N GLY A 84 -14.12 3.94 7.05
CA GLY A 84 -14.46 5.11 7.85
C GLY A 84 -13.65 6.37 7.49
N ASP A 85 -13.82 7.41 8.30
CA ASP A 85 -13.20 8.73 8.18
C ASP A 85 -12.07 8.98 9.19
N ILE A 86 -11.93 8.10 10.18
CA ILE A 86 -10.97 8.26 11.28
C ILE A 86 -9.53 7.96 10.83
N ILE A 87 -9.36 6.91 10.02
CA ILE A 87 -8.04 6.47 9.56
C ILE A 87 -7.72 7.17 8.24
N ASP A 88 -6.59 7.87 8.19
CA ASP A 88 -6.10 8.45 6.94
C ASP A 88 -5.15 7.46 6.24
N PRO A 89 -5.53 6.87 5.09
CA PRO A 89 -4.69 5.92 4.36
C PRO A 89 -3.37 6.55 3.91
N ASN A 90 -3.31 7.87 3.71
CA ASN A 90 -2.08 8.55 3.31
C ASN A 90 -0.96 8.41 4.34
N VAL A 91 -1.28 8.31 5.64
CA VAL A 91 -0.28 8.10 6.70
C VAL A 91 0.49 6.80 6.49
N ALA A 92 -0.21 5.72 6.13
CA ALA A 92 0.42 4.44 5.82
C ALA A 92 1.16 4.51 4.48
N THR A 93 0.55 5.07 3.43
CA THR A 93 1.18 5.21 2.10
C THR A 93 2.50 5.97 2.18
N ASP A 94 2.53 7.11 2.87
CA ASP A 94 3.73 7.96 2.96
C ASP A 94 4.82 7.28 3.80
N PHE A 95 4.44 6.59 4.89
CA PHE A 95 5.39 5.81 5.66
C PHE A 95 6.02 4.66 4.86
N ILE A 96 5.23 3.98 4.02
CA ILE A 96 5.74 2.92 3.15
C ILE A 96 6.71 3.51 2.12
N ALA A 97 6.36 4.62 1.48
CA ALA A 97 7.21 5.31 0.51
C ALA A 97 8.57 5.70 1.11
N GLU A 98 8.57 6.32 2.30
CA GLU A 98 9.78 6.65 3.04
C GLU A 98 10.61 5.40 3.38
N SER A 99 9.95 4.34 3.85
CA SER A 99 10.62 3.11 4.28
C SER A 99 11.26 2.35 3.11
N LEU A 100 10.62 2.34 1.95
CA LEU A 100 11.14 1.76 0.70
C LEU A 100 12.15 2.66 -0.02
N GLU A 101 12.40 3.87 0.50
CA GLU A 101 13.29 4.87 -0.11
C GLU A 101 12.87 5.22 -1.55
N SER A 102 11.56 5.24 -1.82
CA SER A 102 11.00 5.64 -3.11
C SER A 102 11.37 7.08 -3.43
N GLN A 103 11.94 7.34 -4.61
CA GLN A 103 12.24 8.73 -5.04
C GLN A 103 11.04 9.39 -5.72
N LYS A 104 10.12 8.61 -6.27
CA LYS A 104 8.88 9.12 -6.88
C LYS A 104 7.69 8.26 -6.46
N CYS A 105 6.70 8.90 -5.84
CA CYS A 105 5.44 8.27 -5.46
C CYS A 105 4.28 8.99 -6.16
N GLU A 106 3.61 8.30 -7.06
CA GLU A 106 2.37 8.76 -7.71
C GLU A 106 1.20 8.05 -7.04
N LYS A 107 0.18 8.78 -6.59
CA LYS A 107 -0.96 8.18 -5.90
C LYS A 107 -2.28 8.82 -6.28
N VAL A 108 -3.33 8.01 -6.30
CA VAL A 108 -4.72 8.45 -6.44
C VAL A 108 -5.53 7.92 -5.28
N GLU A 109 -6.46 8.74 -4.79
CA GLU A 109 -7.42 8.32 -3.77
C GLU A 109 -8.78 8.07 -4.41
N VAL A 110 -9.32 6.88 -4.16
CA VAL A 110 -10.60 6.41 -4.67
C VAL A 110 -11.58 6.26 -3.50
N PRO A 111 -12.65 7.06 -3.43
CA PRO A 111 -13.73 6.85 -2.46
C PRO A 111 -14.41 5.51 -2.70
N ARG A 112 -14.70 4.78 -1.62
CA ARG A 112 -15.35 3.46 -1.64
C ARG A 112 -16.70 3.54 -0.94
N GLY A 113 -17.71 2.88 -1.51
CA GLY A 113 -19.04 2.77 -0.90
C GLY A 113 -19.83 4.07 -0.77
N MET A 114 -19.51 5.11 -1.56
CA MET A 114 -20.20 6.40 -1.56
C MET A 114 -21.01 6.68 -2.85
N GLY A 115 -21.19 5.67 -3.72
CA GLY A 115 -21.85 5.81 -5.02
C GLY A 115 -21.03 5.22 -6.16
N PRO A 116 -21.25 5.67 -7.42
CA PRO A 116 -20.40 5.30 -8.55
C PRO A 116 -18.93 5.61 -8.27
N VAL A 117 -18.04 4.73 -8.71
CA VAL A 117 -16.60 4.97 -8.65
C VAL A 117 -16.26 6.06 -9.66
N ASP A 118 -15.87 7.24 -9.17
CA ASP A 118 -15.38 8.35 -9.99
C ASP A 118 -13.91 8.58 -9.67
N VAL A 119 -13.05 8.22 -10.62
CA VAL A 119 -11.61 8.47 -10.56
C VAL A 119 -11.32 9.52 -11.62
N LYS A 120 -10.90 10.71 -11.22
CA LYS A 120 -10.47 11.74 -12.18
C LYS A 120 -9.37 11.14 -13.05
N GLN A 121 -9.59 11.09 -14.37
CA GLN A 121 -8.69 10.49 -15.34
C GLN A 121 -7.24 10.93 -15.10
N PHE A 122 -6.37 9.96 -14.82
CA PHE A 122 -4.94 10.14 -14.93
C PHE A 122 -4.56 9.87 -16.39
N ASN A 123 -4.10 10.90 -17.10
CA ASN A 123 -3.38 10.69 -18.35
C ASN A 123 -1.99 10.18 -17.97
N ALA A 124 -1.75 8.88 -18.12
CA ALA A 124 -0.39 8.37 -18.18
C ALA A 124 0.30 9.06 -19.38
N LEU A 125 1.43 9.72 -19.13
CA LEU A 125 2.29 10.27 -20.17
C LEU A 125 2.90 9.14 -21.00
#